data_AF-A0A7S4JZE3-F1
#
_entry.id   AF-A0A7S4JZE3-F1
#
_cell.length_a   1.000
_cell.length_b   1.000
_cell.length_c   1.000
_cell.angle_alpha   90.00
_cell.angle_beta   90.00
_cell.angle_gamma   90.00
#
_symmetry.space_group_name_H-M   'P 1'
#
loop_
_entity.id
_entity.type
_entity.pdbx_description
1 polymer ?
#
loop_
_entity_poly.entity_id
_entity_poly.type
_entity_poly.pdbx_seq_one_letter_code
_entity_poly.pdbx_strand_id
1 'polypeptide(L)'
;QESEKITAQKQRLSVLFGGIVQDSNDSADSSSLDELDLYHQKKAVSFAIENKVTNPFSWWKKSQSKYPKLAKLARQFLCIIASSVPCERVFSKSGWCVNKRRTLLSDANVSNLVF
;
A
#
# COMPACT_ATOMS: atom_id res chain seq x y z
N GLN A 1 -14.84 -25.34 14.86
CA GLN A 1 -13.82 -24.53 15.57
C GLN A 1 -12.78 -23.93 14.63
N GLU A 2 -12.26 -24.67 13.63
CA GLU A 2 -11.24 -24.14 12.72
C GLU A 2 -11.79 -23.20 11.63
N SER A 3 -13.02 -23.46 11.16
CA SER A 3 -13.74 -22.62 10.19
C SER A 3 -14.05 -21.20 10.71
N GLU A 4 -14.41 -21.06 11.98
CA GLU A 4 -14.70 -19.75 12.59
C GLU A 4 -13.45 -18.88 12.75
N LYS A 5 -12.30 -19.50 13.05
CA LYS A 5 -11.01 -18.79 13.15
C LYS A 5 -10.60 -18.18 11.81
N ILE A 6 -10.78 -18.92 10.73
CA ILE A 6 -10.48 -18.46 9.36
C ILE A 6 -11.36 -17.26 8.99
N THR A 7 -12.65 -17.28 9.34
CA THR A 7 -13.58 -16.17 9.08
C THR A 7 -13.22 -14.92 9.88
N ALA A 8 -12.89 -15.07 11.16
CA ALA A 8 -12.43 -13.94 11.99
C ALA A 8 -11.12 -13.34 11.47
N GLN A 9 -10.21 -14.18 10.97
CA GLN A 9 -8.96 -13.73 10.36
C GLN A 9 -9.21 -12.99 9.04
N LYS A 10 -10.11 -13.50 8.19
CA LYS A 10 -10.56 -12.81 6.97
C LYS A 10 -11.20 -11.46 7.27
N GLN A 11 -12.04 -11.37 8.31
CA GLN A 11 -12.65 -10.11 8.77
C GLN A 11 -11.61 -9.10 9.27
N ARG A 12 -10.57 -9.57 9.99
CA ARG A 12 -9.47 -8.70 10.42
C ARG A 12 -8.64 -8.20 9.23
N LEU A 13 -8.37 -9.08 8.27
CA LEU A 13 -7.63 -8.73 7.06
C LEU A 13 -8.44 -7.79 6.16
N SER A 14 -9.77 -7.91 6.10
CA SER A 14 -10.60 -6.98 5.32
C SER A 14 -10.61 -5.56 5.88
N VAL A 15 -10.46 -5.39 7.20
CA VAL A 15 -10.30 -4.07 7.84
C VAL A 15 -8.95 -3.45 7.48
N LEU A 16 -7.88 -4.25 7.43
CA LEU A 16 -6.52 -3.78 7.13
C LEU A 16 -6.31 -3.48 5.64
N PHE A 17 -6.91 -4.29 4.76
CA PHE A 17 -6.71 -4.23 3.31
C PHE A 17 -7.89 -3.62 2.55
N GLY A 18 -8.92 -3.09 3.22
CA GLY A 18 -10.01 -2.28 2.64
C GLY A 18 -10.53 -2.79 1.29
N GLY A 19 -11.47 -3.74 1.29
CA GLY A 19 -12.13 -4.21 0.06
C GLY A 19 -11.22 -4.89 -0.99
N ILE A 20 -9.91 -5.02 -0.74
CA ILE A 20 -9.01 -5.83 -1.58
C ILE A 20 -9.36 -7.33 -1.44
N VAL A 21 -9.91 -7.72 -0.28
CA VAL A 21 -10.54 -9.02 -0.07
C VAL A 21 -12.00 -8.94 -0.54
N GLN A 22 -12.19 -8.67 -1.83
CA GLN A 22 -13.49 -8.81 -2.48
C GLN A 22 -13.36 -9.96 -3.46
N ASP A 23 -14.29 -10.91 -3.32
CA ASP A 23 -14.31 -12.21 -3.96
C ASP A 23 -13.81 -12.17 -5.41
N SER A 24 -12.61 -12.70 -5.65
CA SER A 24 -12.21 -13.15 -6.98
C SER A 24 -12.98 -14.43 -7.30
N ASN A 25 -14.30 -14.32 -7.50
CA ASN A 25 -15.03 -15.25 -8.34
C ASN A 25 -14.91 -14.76 -9.79
N ASP A 26 -13.66 -14.68 -10.28
CA ASP A 26 -13.40 -14.60 -11.71
C ASP A 26 -13.18 -16.03 -12.18
N SER A 27 -14.11 -16.46 -13.00
CA SER A 27 -14.13 -17.67 -13.81
C SER A 27 -12.73 -18.13 -14.23
N ALA A 28 -12.51 -19.43 -14.08
CA ALA A 28 -11.40 -20.19 -14.59
C ALA A 28 -10.79 -19.62 -15.87
N ASP A 29 -9.54 -19.17 -15.78
CA ASP A 29 -8.62 -19.20 -16.91
C ASP A 29 -7.31 -19.84 -16.46
N SER A 30 -7.24 -21.13 -16.74
CA SER A 30 -6.33 -22.12 -16.16
C SER A 30 -4.97 -22.21 -16.89
N SER A 31 -4.49 -21.16 -17.57
CA SER A 31 -3.34 -21.34 -18.48
C SER A 31 -2.21 -20.30 -18.42
N SER A 32 -2.16 -19.44 -17.42
CA SER A 32 -0.97 -18.60 -17.20
C SER A 32 -0.12 -19.23 -16.11
N LEU A 33 1.10 -19.67 -16.45
CA LEU A 33 2.20 -19.98 -15.52
C LEU A 33 2.09 -19.15 -14.25
N ASP A 34 2.29 -19.77 -13.08
CA ASP A 34 2.23 -19.06 -11.81
C ASP A 34 3.15 -17.83 -11.88
N GLU A 35 2.53 -16.66 -12.01
CA GLU A 35 3.19 -15.37 -12.24
C GLU A 35 4.23 -15.11 -11.14
N LEU A 36 3.94 -15.69 -9.97
CA LEU A 36 4.72 -15.70 -8.76
C LEU A 36 5.96 -16.59 -8.89
N ASP A 37 5.84 -17.80 -9.44
CA ASP A 37 6.98 -18.68 -9.72
C ASP A 37 7.93 -18.05 -10.74
N LEU A 38 7.40 -17.42 -11.80
CA LEU A 38 8.20 -16.72 -12.80
C LEU A 38 8.95 -15.53 -12.18
N TYR A 39 8.34 -14.85 -11.20
CA TYR A 39 8.99 -13.79 -10.46
C TYR A 39 10.07 -14.32 -9.51
N HIS A 40 9.82 -15.44 -8.81
CA HIS A 40 10.78 -16.08 -7.91
C HIS A 40 12.00 -16.65 -8.65
N GLN A 41 11.82 -17.13 -9.87
CA GLN A 41 12.93 -17.61 -10.70
C GLN A 41 13.81 -16.46 -11.23
N LYS A 42 13.28 -15.23 -11.29
CA LYS A 42 14.02 -14.07 -11.78
C LYS A 42 15.13 -13.69 -10.79
N LYS A 43 16.34 -13.50 -11.32
CA LYS A 43 17.47 -12.97 -10.53
C LYS A 43 17.06 -11.66 -9.85
N ALA A 44 17.26 -11.60 -8.52
CA ALA A 44 16.97 -10.41 -7.74
C ALA A 44 17.69 -9.20 -8.33
N VAL A 45 16.92 -8.15 -8.62
CA VAL A 45 17.47 -6.86 -9.06
C VAL A 45 17.94 -6.13 -7.82
N SER A 46 19.23 -5.79 -7.75
CA SER A 46 19.74 -5.04 -6.61
C SER A 46 19.10 -3.65 -6.55
N PHE A 47 18.68 -3.27 -5.35
CA PHE A 47 18.06 -1.95 -5.09
C PHE A 47 19.03 -0.79 -5.33
N ALA A 48 20.33 -1.07 -5.20
CA ALA A 48 21.42 -0.19 -5.56
C ALA A 48 22.20 -0.83 -6.73
N ILE A 49 22.12 -0.20 -7.90
CA ILE A 49 23.04 -0.43 -9.01
C ILE A 49 23.80 0.88 -9.16
N GLU A 50 25.13 0.85 -9.06
CA GLU A 50 26.00 2.00 -9.32
C GLU A 50 25.62 3.27 -8.51
N ASN A 51 25.41 3.14 -7.20
CA ASN A 51 25.05 4.25 -6.29
C ASN A 51 23.75 4.98 -6.61
N LYS A 52 22.90 4.46 -7.51
CA LYS A 52 21.54 4.97 -7.74
C LYS A 52 20.52 4.09 -7.04
N VAL A 53 19.83 4.68 -6.07
CA VAL A 53 18.62 4.10 -5.46
C VAL A 53 17.57 3.99 -6.55
N THR A 54 17.28 2.77 -6.99
CA THR A 54 16.29 2.54 -8.04
C THR A 54 14.90 2.50 -7.41
N ASN A 55 14.02 3.41 -7.81
CA ASN A 55 12.66 3.44 -7.31
C ASN A 55 11.93 2.11 -7.66
N PRO A 56 11.45 1.35 -6.68
CA PRO A 56 10.82 0.05 -6.92
C PRO A 56 9.51 0.18 -7.71
N PHE A 57 8.79 1.30 -7.59
CA PHE A 57 7.60 1.59 -8.40
C PHE A 57 7.95 1.72 -9.88
N SER A 58 9.10 2.30 -10.21
CA SER A 58 9.55 2.42 -11.61
C SER A 58 9.82 1.06 -12.23
N TRP A 59 10.32 0.11 -11.44
CA TRP A 59 10.52 -1.27 -11.88
C TRP A 59 9.20 -2.00 -12.10
N TRP A 60 8.25 -1.88 -11.17
CA TRP A 60 6.92 -2.48 -11.30
C TRP A 60 6.12 -1.89 -12.47
N LYS A 61 6.27 -0.59 -12.74
CA LYS A 61 5.67 0.07 -13.91
C LYS A 61 6.20 -0.51 -15.24
N LYS A 62 7.52 -0.75 -15.33
CA LYS A 62 8.13 -1.39 -16.52
C LYS A 62 7.75 -2.87 -16.64
N SER A 63 7.53 -3.54 -15.52
CA SER A 63 7.26 -4.98 -15.47
C SER A 63 5.77 -5.33 -15.49
N GLN A 64 4.88 -4.33 -15.54
CA GLN A 64 3.42 -4.50 -15.54
C GLN A 64 2.91 -5.36 -16.71
N SER A 65 3.53 -5.27 -17.88
CA SER A 65 3.15 -6.10 -19.04
C SER A 65 3.50 -7.59 -18.85
N LYS A 66 4.48 -7.90 -18.00
CA LYS A 66 4.92 -9.27 -17.70
C LYS A 66 4.23 -9.84 -16.46
N TYR A 67 3.96 -8.98 -15.49
CA TYR A 67 3.39 -9.35 -14.19
C TYR A 67 2.19 -8.44 -13.86
N PRO A 68 1.03 -8.63 -14.52
CA PRO A 68 -0.12 -7.74 -14.33
C PRO A 68 -0.74 -7.85 -12.93
N LYS A 69 -0.85 -9.04 -12.35
CA LYS A 69 -1.47 -9.25 -11.03
C LYS A 69 -0.51 -8.82 -9.92
N LEU A 70 0.76 -9.19 -10.04
CA LEU A 70 1.80 -8.90 -9.05
C LEU A 70 2.15 -7.41 -9.05
N ALA A 71 2.15 -6.73 -10.21
CA ALA A 71 2.32 -5.27 -10.26
C ALA A 71 1.16 -4.53 -9.57
N LYS A 72 -0.09 -5.03 -9.67
CA LYS A 72 -1.23 -4.44 -8.96
C LYS A 72 -1.04 -4.53 -7.45
N LEU A 73 -0.62 -5.69 -6.94
CA LEU A 73 -0.34 -5.90 -5.52
C LEU A 73 0.86 -5.07 -5.06
N ALA A 74 1.97 -5.08 -5.81
CA ALA A 74 3.18 -4.35 -5.45
C ALA A 74 2.92 -2.85 -5.30
N ARG A 75 2.08 -2.24 -6.14
CA ARG A 75 1.68 -0.83 -5.99
C ARG A 75 0.95 -0.56 -4.68
N GLN A 76 0.14 -1.50 -4.20
CA GLN A 76 -0.59 -1.33 -2.94
C GLN A 76 0.35 -1.50 -1.74
N PHE A 77 1.17 -2.55 -1.74
CA PHE A 77 2.06 -2.85 -0.61
C PHE A 77 3.24 -1.89 -0.48
N LEU A 78 3.86 -1.47 -1.58
CA LEU A 78 5.01 -0.56 -1.55
C LEU A 78 4.64 0.87 -1.13
N CYS A 79 3.36 1.25 -1.23
CA CYS A 79 2.88 2.56 -0.77
C CYS A 79 2.67 2.62 0.74
N ILE A 80 2.65 1.47 1.42
CA ILE A 80 2.46 1.41 2.86
C ILE A 80 3.75 1.87 3.53
N ILE A 81 3.65 2.99 4.24
CA ILE A 81 4.72 3.48 5.09
C ILE A 81 4.92 2.53 6.27
N ALA A 82 6.18 2.27 6.64
CA ALA A 82 6.50 1.40 7.77
C ALA A 82 6.28 2.09 9.13
N SER A 83 6.13 3.41 9.16
CA SER A 83 6.02 4.20 10.39
C SER A 83 4.96 5.29 10.27
N SER A 84 4.40 5.71 11.41
CA SER A 84 3.48 6.86 11.53
C SER A 84 4.18 8.22 11.46
N VAL A 85 5.51 8.26 11.44
CA VAL A 85 6.35 9.47 11.47
C VAL A 85 5.94 10.55 10.45
N PRO A 86 5.63 10.26 9.17
CA PRO A 86 5.20 11.31 8.24
C PRO A 86 3.83 11.89 8.63
N CYS A 87 2.90 11.08 9.12
CA CYS A 87 1.61 11.55 9.64
C CYS A 87 1.83 12.43 10.88
N GLU A 88 2.64 11.96 11.83
CA GLU A 88 3.02 12.73 13.03
C GLU A 88 3.69 14.06 12.69
N ARG A 89 4.52 14.11 11.65
CA ARG A 89 5.13 15.36 11.18
C ARG A 89 4.08 16.34 10.66
N VAL A 90 3.13 15.86 9.87
CA VAL A 90 2.01 16.69 9.37
C VAL A 90 1.16 17.19 10.54
N PHE A 91 0.80 16.32 11.47
CA PHE A 91 0.00 16.69 12.65
C PHE A 91 0.75 17.57 13.65
N SER A 92 2.06 17.38 13.81
CA SER A 92 2.88 18.27 14.63
C SER A 92 2.88 19.66 14.03
N LYS A 93 3.12 19.78 12.71
CA LYS A 93 3.11 21.06 11.99
C LYS A 93 1.74 21.75 12.05
N SER A 94 0.65 21.00 11.86
CA SER A 94 -0.70 21.55 11.98
C SER A 94 -1.04 21.93 13.42
N GLY A 95 -0.54 21.19 14.41
CA GLY A 95 -0.59 21.55 15.83
C GLY A 95 0.03 22.92 16.11
N TRP A 96 1.11 23.30 15.43
CA TRP A 96 1.66 24.66 15.53
C TRP A 96 0.71 25.72 14.93
N CYS A 97 0.00 25.43 13.84
CA CYS A 97 -0.99 26.34 13.24
C CYS A 97 -2.23 26.55 14.12
N VAL A 98 -2.66 25.50 14.83
CA VAL A 98 -3.80 25.55 15.74
C VAL A 98 -3.44 26.20 17.09
N ASN A 99 -2.22 25.96 17.61
CA ASN A 99 -1.95 26.18 19.02
C ASN A 99 -1.15 27.45 19.37
N LYS A 100 -0.68 28.28 18.40
CA LYS A 100 0.32 29.30 18.75
C LYS A 100 -0.14 30.68 19.23
N ARG A 101 -1.36 31.19 19.01
CA ARG A 101 -1.73 32.56 19.52
C ARG A 101 -3.18 33.10 19.42
N ARG A 102 -4.23 32.26 19.31
CA ARG A 102 -5.67 32.63 19.06
C ARG A 102 -6.04 32.68 17.58
N THR A 103 -6.42 31.56 16.99
CA THR A 103 -7.09 31.56 15.68
C THR A 103 -8.55 31.18 15.88
N LEU A 104 -9.47 32.03 15.41
CA LEU A 104 -10.91 31.74 15.28
C LEU A 104 -11.15 30.77 14.10
N LEU A 105 -10.32 29.73 13.96
CA LEU A 105 -10.49 28.74 12.91
C LEU A 105 -11.52 27.71 13.39
N SER A 106 -12.62 27.59 12.66
CA SER A 106 -13.56 26.50 12.86
C SER A 106 -12.90 25.17 12.51
N ASP A 107 -13.39 24.09 13.11
CA ASP A 107 -12.89 22.72 12.88
C ASP A 107 -12.90 22.35 11.39
N ALA A 108 -13.91 22.82 10.65
CA ALA A 108 -14.00 22.67 9.20
C ALA A 108 -12.81 23.31 8.46
N ASN A 109 -12.35 24.49 8.89
CA ASN A 109 -11.22 25.17 8.27
C ASN A 109 -9.90 24.48 8.60
N VAL A 110 -9.77 23.88 9.79
CA VAL A 110 -8.59 23.09 10.15
C VAL A 110 -8.53 21.80 9.33
N SER A 111 -9.66 21.14 9.12
CA SER A 111 -9.76 19.96 8.26
C SER A 111 -9.28 20.26 6.83
N ASN A 112 -9.78 21.34 6.23
CA ASN A 112 -9.38 21.79 4.89
C ASN A 112 -7.90 22.18 4.74
N LEU A 113 -7.20 22.43 5.85
CA LEU A 113 -5.77 22.78 5.83
C LEU A 113 -4.86 21.56 5.99
N VAL A 114 -5.39 20.45 6.53
CA VAL A 114 -4.61 19.26 6.89
C VAL A 114 -4.86 18.09 5.94
N PHE A 115 -6.07 18.00 5.37
CA PHE A 115 -6.53 16.92 4.50
C PHE A 115 -6.82 17.43 3.09
#